data_AF-A0A7C9RV29-F1
#
_entry.id   AF-A0A7C9RV29-F1
#
_cell.length_a   1.000
_cell.length_b   1.000
_cell.length_c   1.000
_cell.angle_alpha   90.00
_cell.angle_beta   90.00
_cell.angle_gamma   90.00
#
_symmetry.space_group_name_H-M   'P 1'
#
loop_
_entity.id
_entity.type
_entity.pdbx_description
1 polymer ?
#
loop_
_entity_poly.entity_id
_entity_poly.type
_entity_poly.pdbx_seq_one_letter_code
_entity_poly.pdbx_strand_id
1 'polypeptide(L)'
;MRLAALVLALVTGLLVPATAQASPGTPTSPLLPPEVARNLHHATPLSTIYAAVADYPAELRALTHVLDNYTSADDATVHAGMIMLYYGHSHPEFLAAVRTEPEILRALRRFVVRNLALFGTDRQYLVHNATRELGRFLQHKDIAATIRPLLADLASRGDVVGRLAPLWVGVAEMVDWYDKANCRRYRTCDFRATIDRRVLTVRHTCSSTLRIRAQQLTRTQLRQTCASLAGQDAAFHRVANDPGPVAGDNNTSLEVVVFNTSNDYRAYAGVLFDIDTNNGGMYLEGDPALNQARFIAHEADWLPAFAIWNLNHEYTHYLDGRFDLHGDFEENMTTPTVWWVEGFAEYLSYTYRNEVYTDALAEAKKQTYALSALFDTTYDHDTKRVYNWGYLAVRYLVEKHPEDVAAVLADYRVGDWAGARDHLTRMIGTRYDADWYGWLTEVS
;
A
#
# COMPACT_ATOMS: atom_id res chain seq x y z
N MET A 1 3.52 -14.56 -30.34
CA MET A 1 2.87 -13.23 -30.27
C MET A 1 2.02 -13.15 -29.00
N ARG A 2 2.67 -13.14 -27.83
CA ARG A 2 2.00 -13.01 -26.52
C ARG A 2 2.08 -11.64 -25.91
N LEU A 3 3.00 -10.78 -26.35
CA LEU A 3 2.92 -9.36 -25.99
C LEU A 3 1.54 -8.79 -26.38
N ALA A 4 1.02 -9.12 -27.56
CA ALA A 4 -0.33 -8.74 -27.97
C ALA A 4 -1.47 -9.31 -27.09
N ALA A 5 -1.33 -10.54 -26.59
CA ALA A 5 -2.34 -11.18 -25.74
C ALA A 5 -2.32 -10.66 -24.29
N LEU A 6 -1.12 -10.40 -23.75
CA LEU A 6 -0.97 -9.80 -22.43
C LEU A 6 -1.42 -8.32 -22.44
N VAL A 7 -1.10 -7.59 -23.52
CA VAL A 7 -1.64 -6.25 -23.79
C VAL A 7 -3.16 -6.24 -23.73
N LEU A 8 -3.83 -7.25 -24.31
CA LEU A 8 -5.29 -7.36 -24.30
C LEU A 8 -5.88 -7.59 -22.90
N ALA A 9 -5.18 -8.31 -22.02
CA ALA A 9 -5.59 -8.56 -20.63
C ALA A 9 -5.34 -7.35 -19.69
N LEU A 10 -4.45 -6.43 -20.07
CA LEU A 10 -4.08 -5.25 -19.29
C LEU A 10 -5.03 -4.06 -19.45
N VAL A 11 -5.85 -4.05 -20.52
CA VAL A 11 -6.76 -2.93 -20.85
C VAL A 11 -7.99 -2.85 -19.92
N THR A 12 -8.23 -3.84 -19.05
CA THR A 12 -9.47 -3.94 -18.24
C THR A 12 -9.37 -3.44 -16.79
N GLY A 13 -8.25 -2.86 -16.34
CA GLY A 13 -8.01 -2.67 -14.90
C GLY A 13 -7.35 -1.36 -14.46
N LEU A 14 -7.67 -0.23 -15.07
CA LEU A 14 -7.10 1.08 -14.66
C LEU A 14 -8.20 2.09 -14.37
N LEU A 15 -8.05 2.77 -13.22
CA LEU A 15 -8.82 3.92 -12.68
C LEU A 15 -9.83 3.60 -11.58
N VAL A 16 -9.33 3.13 -10.43
CA VAL A 16 -9.94 3.45 -9.12
C VAL A 16 -8.81 3.89 -8.19
N PRO A 17 -8.90 5.04 -7.51
CA PRO A 17 -7.93 5.41 -6.48
C PRO A 17 -7.91 4.32 -5.40
N ALA A 18 -6.71 3.84 -5.05
CA ALA A 18 -6.56 2.76 -4.09
C ALA A 18 -6.89 3.25 -2.67
N THR A 19 -7.58 2.40 -1.90
CA THR A 19 -7.90 2.62 -0.50
C THR A 19 -6.66 2.44 0.37
N ALA A 20 -6.69 2.94 1.60
CA ALA A 20 -5.62 2.68 2.55
C ALA A 20 -5.74 1.25 3.14
N GLN A 21 -4.65 0.74 3.71
CA GLN A 21 -4.55 -0.65 4.18
C GLN A 21 -3.86 -0.69 5.54
N ALA A 22 -4.29 -1.59 6.43
CA ALA A 22 -3.56 -1.96 7.65
C ALA A 22 -2.72 -3.23 7.43
N SER A 23 -1.56 -3.34 8.09
CA SER A 23 -0.68 -4.51 7.98
C SER A 23 0.16 -4.73 9.25
N PRO A 24 0.46 -5.98 9.65
CA PRO A 24 1.39 -6.28 10.73
C PRO A 24 2.79 -5.77 10.39
N GLY A 25 3.29 -4.80 11.17
CA GLY A 25 4.62 -4.23 10.96
C GLY A 25 5.74 -5.15 11.48
N THR A 26 6.68 -5.56 10.61
CA THR A 26 7.95 -6.19 11.01
C THR A 26 9.16 -5.38 10.49
N PRO A 27 9.79 -4.51 11.31
CA PRO A 27 10.90 -3.63 10.94
C PRO A 27 12.25 -4.33 10.84
N THR A 28 12.36 -5.57 11.32
CA THR A 28 13.60 -6.36 11.27
C THR A 28 13.65 -7.33 10.10
N SER A 29 12.61 -7.36 9.26
CA SER A 29 12.63 -8.20 8.06
C SER A 29 13.69 -7.69 7.07
N PRO A 30 14.30 -8.58 6.27
CA PRO A 30 14.87 -8.14 5.00
C PRO A 30 13.82 -7.30 4.24
N LEU A 31 14.22 -6.53 3.22
CA LEU A 31 13.24 -5.85 2.35
C LEU A 31 12.08 -6.82 2.03
N LEU A 32 10.84 -6.44 1.70
CA LEU A 32 9.93 -7.45 1.10
C LEU A 32 10.52 -7.86 -0.25
N PRO A 33 10.36 -9.14 -0.67
CA PRO A 33 10.94 -9.61 -1.92
C PRO A 33 10.45 -8.69 -3.04
N PRO A 34 11.26 -8.34 -4.04
CA PRO A 34 10.78 -7.56 -5.16
C PRO A 34 9.62 -8.24 -5.91
N GLU A 35 9.38 -9.53 -5.63
CA GLU A 35 8.26 -10.40 -6.01
C GLU A 35 6.96 -10.19 -5.20
N VAL A 36 7.01 -9.40 -4.13
CA VAL A 36 5.84 -8.96 -3.36
C VAL A 36 5.61 -7.51 -3.76
N ALA A 37 4.44 -7.25 -4.34
CA ALA A 37 4.03 -6.01 -4.99
C ALA A 37 4.66 -4.74 -4.37
N ARG A 38 5.65 -4.18 -5.06
CA ARG A 38 6.12 -2.81 -4.86
C ARG A 38 6.18 -2.19 -6.23
N ASN A 39 5.23 -1.30 -6.52
CA ASN A 39 5.08 -0.53 -7.76
C ASN A 39 4.60 -1.26 -9.03
N LEU A 40 4.08 -2.49 -8.91
CA LEU A 40 3.45 -3.13 -10.06
C LEU A 40 2.02 -2.62 -10.20
N HIS A 41 1.79 -1.71 -11.16
CA HIS A 41 0.47 -1.48 -11.78
C HIS A 41 -0.01 -2.76 -12.51
N HIS A 42 -0.06 -3.88 -11.82
CA HIS A 42 -0.52 -5.15 -12.35
C HIS A 42 -1.65 -5.63 -11.45
N ALA A 43 -2.83 -5.05 -11.63
CA ALA A 43 -4.08 -5.58 -11.10
C ALA A 43 -4.48 -6.92 -11.77
N THR A 44 -3.56 -7.60 -12.48
CA THR A 44 -3.84 -8.78 -13.28
C THR A 44 -3.60 -10.04 -12.42
N PRO A 45 -4.62 -10.88 -12.20
CA PRO A 45 -4.47 -12.11 -11.44
C PRO A 45 -3.41 -13.06 -12.01
N LEU A 46 -2.71 -13.78 -11.13
CA LEU A 46 -1.73 -14.84 -11.43
C LEU A 46 -2.24 -15.87 -12.45
N SER A 47 -3.56 -16.12 -12.51
CA SER A 47 -4.20 -17.13 -13.35
C SER A 47 -4.26 -16.77 -14.85
N THR A 48 -4.05 -15.51 -15.22
CA THR A 48 -4.12 -15.08 -16.64
C THR A 48 -2.79 -15.23 -17.39
N ILE A 49 -1.71 -15.61 -16.69
CA ILE A 49 -0.35 -15.63 -17.24
C ILE A 49 0.07 -17.05 -17.67
N TYR A 50 -0.55 -18.09 -17.11
CA TYR A 50 -0.17 -19.49 -17.34
C TYR A 50 -1.23 -20.29 -18.10
N ALA A 51 -1.22 -20.12 -19.41
CA ALA A 51 -1.46 -21.21 -20.35
C ALA A 51 -0.77 -20.89 -21.68
N ALA A 52 0.28 -21.64 -22.05
CA ALA A 52 0.90 -21.81 -23.38
C ALA A 52 2.08 -20.92 -23.87
N VAL A 53 3.17 -20.72 -23.12
CA VAL A 53 4.42 -20.24 -23.78
C VAL A 53 5.05 -21.40 -24.55
N ALA A 54 5.30 -21.23 -25.85
CA ALA A 54 5.93 -22.26 -26.69
C ALA A 54 7.40 -21.96 -27.06
N ASP A 55 7.86 -20.70 -27.02
CA ASP A 55 9.23 -20.29 -27.40
C ASP A 55 9.66 -18.97 -26.70
N TYR A 56 10.30 -19.09 -25.54
CA TYR A 56 10.85 -17.94 -24.80
C TYR A 56 11.94 -17.16 -25.56
N PRO A 57 12.92 -17.81 -26.24
CA PRO A 57 13.90 -17.10 -27.05
C PRO A 57 13.28 -16.14 -28.08
N ALA A 58 12.24 -16.56 -28.80
CA ALA A 58 11.58 -15.71 -29.78
C ALA A 58 10.92 -14.47 -29.14
N GLU A 59 10.24 -14.63 -28.01
CA GLU A 59 9.58 -13.52 -27.31
C GLU A 59 10.63 -12.56 -26.69
N LEU A 60 11.79 -13.03 -26.22
CA LEU A 60 12.89 -12.17 -25.76
C LEU A 60 13.52 -11.34 -26.89
N ARG A 61 13.69 -11.93 -28.09
CA ARG A 61 14.14 -11.20 -29.28
C ARG A 61 13.13 -10.15 -29.72
N ALA A 62 11.84 -10.48 -29.70
CA ALA A 62 10.77 -9.52 -30.01
C ALA A 62 10.75 -8.36 -29.02
N LEU A 63 10.82 -8.63 -27.72
CA LEU A 63 10.90 -7.59 -26.69
C LEU A 63 12.15 -6.72 -26.85
N THR A 64 13.30 -7.33 -27.16
CA THR A 64 14.55 -6.60 -27.46
C THR A 64 14.35 -5.60 -28.59
N HIS A 65 13.70 -6.02 -29.69
CA HIS A 65 13.42 -5.16 -30.82
C HIS A 65 12.49 -3.99 -30.45
N VAL A 66 11.43 -4.24 -29.67
CA VAL A 66 10.52 -3.20 -29.17
C VAL A 66 11.26 -2.20 -28.29
N LEU A 67 12.07 -2.67 -27.34
CA LEU A 67 12.84 -1.81 -26.44
C LEU A 67 13.86 -0.93 -27.18
N ASP A 68 14.41 -1.41 -28.30
CA ASP A 68 15.35 -0.67 -29.13
C ASP A 68 14.69 0.36 -30.07
N ASN A 69 13.43 0.15 -30.46
CA ASN A 69 12.69 1.02 -31.38
C ASN A 69 11.47 1.68 -30.71
N TYR A 70 11.45 1.73 -29.39
CA TYR A 70 10.30 2.12 -28.59
C TYR A 70 9.68 3.45 -29.03
N THR A 71 8.35 3.43 -29.13
CA THR A 71 7.48 4.60 -29.21
C THR A 71 6.41 4.51 -28.14
N SER A 72 5.68 5.60 -27.91
CA SER A 72 4.55 5.58 -26.97
C SER A 72 3.39 4.66 -27.37
N ALA A 73 3.36 4.16 -28.61
CA ALA A 73 2.40 3.14 -29.01
C ALA A 73 2.73 1.76 -28.40
N ASP A 74 3.94 1.59 -27.88
CA ASP A 74 4.46 0.34 -27.34
C ASP A 74 4.33 0.23 -25.82
N ASP A 75 3.71 1.20 -25.13
CA ASP A 75 3.58 1.24 -23.66
C ASP A 75 3.10 -0.11 -23.08
N ALA A 76 1.97 -0.61 -23.61
CA ALA A 76 1.38 -1.86 -23.14
C ALA A 76 2.27 -3.09 -23.45
N THR A 77 2.97 -3.06 -24.58
CA THR A 77 3.91 -4.09 -25.04
C THR A 77 5.12 -4.13 -24.10
N VAL A 78 5.74 -2.99 -23.82
CA VAL A 78 6.86 -2.90 -22.87
C VAL A 78 6.43 -3.35 -21.47
N HIS A 79 5.28 -2.87 -21.00
CA HIS A 79 4.72 -3.27 -19.71
C HIS A 79 4.52 -4.79 -19.62
N ALA A 80 3.96 -5.39 -20.67
CA ALA A 80 3.80 -6.84 -20.76
C ALA A 80 5.12 -7.60 -20.74
N GLY A 81 6.15 -7.07 -21.41
CA GLY A 81 7.50 -7.60 -21.35
C GLY A 81 8.07 -7.62 -19.94
N MET A 82 7.80 -6.59 -19.13
CA MET A 82 8.26 -6.54 -17.73
C MET A 82 7.58 -7.60 -16.88
N ILE A 83 6.26 -7.83 -17.07
CA ILE A 83 5.52 -8.93 -16.41
C ILE A 83 6.14 -10.28 -16.77
N MET A 84 6.47 -10.49 -18.04
CA MET A 84 7.10 -11.74 -18.48
C MET A 84 8.46 -11.97 -17.82
N LEU A 85 9.32 -10.95 -17.75
CA LEU A 85 10.61 -11.01 -17.05
C LEU A 85 10.40 -11.32 -15.56
N TYR A 86 9.44 -10.64 -14.95
CA TYR A 86 9.09 -10.77 -13.54
C TYR A 86 8.61 -12.17 -13.16
N TYR A 87 7.68 -12.78 -13.89
CA TYR A 87 7.23 -14.13 -13.56
C TYR A 87 8.19 -15.21 -14.09
N GLY A 88 8.88 -14.93 -15.19
CA GLY A 88 9.75 -15.89 -15.85
C GLY A 88 11.09 -16.12 -15.13
N HIS A 89 11.63 -15.15 -14.41
CA HIS A 89 13.02 -15.23 -13.89
C HIS A 89 13.32 -16.49 -13.05
N SER A 90 12.34 -17.03 -12.33
CA SER A 90 12.49 -18.22 -11.50
C SER A 90 12.26 -19.54 -12.26
N HIS A 91 11.78 -19.50 -13.50
CA HIS A 91 11.49 -20.67 -14.31
C HIS A 91 12.74 -21.15 -15.08
N PRO A 92 13.14 -22.44 -14.97
CA PRO A 92 14.36 -22.94 -15.59
C PRO A 92 14.43 -22.74 -17.11
N GLU A 93 13.33 -22.95 -17.83
CA GLU A 93 13.26 -22.78 -19.28
C GLU A 93 13.42 -21.32 -19.71
N PHE A 94 12.82 -20.40 -18.96
CA PHE A 94 12.98 -18.97 -19.20
C PHE A 94 14.41 -18.52 -18.94
N LEU A 95 15.01 -18.97 -17.86
CA LEU A 95 16.39 -18.65 -17.53
C LEU A 95 17.36 -19.21 -18.58
N ALA A 96 17.10 -20.41 -19.11
CA ALA A 96 17.84 -20.94 -20.26
C ALA A 96 17.70 -20.04 -21.50
N ALA A 97 16.49 -19.53 -21.77
CA ALA A 97 16.25 -18.61 -22.87
C ALA A 97 17.00 -17.27 -22.71
N VAL A 98 17.04 -16.71 -21.51
CA VAL A 98 17.81 -15.48 -21.23
C VAL A 98 19.31 -15.71 -21.44
N ARG A 99 19.83 -16.91 -21.12
CA ARG A 99 21.23 -17.26 -21.40
C ARG A 99 21.52 -17.37 -22.89
N THR A 100 20.57 -17.87 -23.69
CA THR A 100 20.72 -17.93 -25.14
C THR A 100 20.51 -16.57 -25.82
N GLU A 101 19.71 -15.69 -25.21
CA GLU A 101 19.35 -14.36 -25.72
C GLU A 101 19.77 -13.24 -24.75
N PRO A 102 21.07 -13.10 -24.42
CA PRO A 102 21.52 -12.15 -23.39
C PRO A 102 21.37 -10.67 -23.79
N GLU A 103 21.08 -10.39 -25.07
CA GLU A 103 20.87 -9.03 -25.55
C GLU A 103 19.68 -8.33 -24.88
N ILE A 104 18.68 -9.07 -24.39
CA ILE A 104 17.56 -8.50 -23.64
C ILE A 104 18.04 -7.67 -22.44
N LEU A 105 19.08 -8.12 -21.75
CA LEU A 105 19.63 -7.46 -20.57
C LEU A 105 20.29 -6.10 -20.94
N ARG A 106 20.98 -6.06 -22.09
CA ARG A 106 21.55 -4.82 -22.61
C ARG A 106 20.46 -3.89 -23.15
N ALA A 107 19.43 -4.45 -23.79
CA ALA A 107 18.29 -3.71 -24.32
C ALA A 107 17.50 -3.00 -23.22
N LEU A 108 17.25 -3.65 -22.07
CA LEU A 108 16.63 -3.02 -20.90
C LEU A 108 17.40 -1.78 -20.45
N ARG A 109 18.73 -1.90 -20.29
CA ARG A 109 19.57 -0.75 -19.93
C ARG A 109 19.51 0.36 -20.99
N ARG A 110 19.61 0.01 -22.29
CA ARG A 110 19.53 0.99 -23.38
C ARG A 110 18.19 1.71 -23.39
N PHE A 111 17.09 0.97 -23.20
CA PHE A 111 15.74 1.50 -23.11
C PHE A 111 15.62 2.52 -21.98
N VAL A 112 16.06 2.18 -20.76
CA VAL A 112 16.04 3.11 -19.61
C VAL A 112 16.85 4.37 -19.91
N VAL A 113 18.07 4.23 -20.45
CA VAL A 113 18.95 5.38 -20.72
C VAL A 113 18.43 6.29 -21.84
N ARG A 114 17.81 5.75 -22.89
CA ARG A 114 17.19 6.55 -23.96
C ARG A 114 15.93 7.27 -23.49
N ASN A 115 15.23 6.71 -22.51
CA ASN A 115 13.93 7.19 -22.06
C ASN A 115 13.95 7.79 -20.65
N LEU A 116 15.09 8.33 -20.20
CA LEU A 116 15.19 8.98 -18.88
C LEU A 116 14.18 10.11 -18.68
N ALA A 117 13.67 10.72 -19.75
CA ALA A 117 12.64 11.76 -19.68
C ALA A 117 11.28 11.25 -19.19
N LEU A 118 11.02 9.93 -19.20
CA LEU A 118 9.78 9.36 -18.70
C LEU A 118 9.67 9.40 -17.17
N PHE A 119 10.79 9.47 -16.45
CA PHE A 119 10.76 9.66 -14.99
C PHE A 119 10.15 11.02 -14.63
N GLY A 120 9.21 11.02 -13.68
CA GLY A 120 8.42 12.19 -13.31
C GLY A 120 7.17 12.40 -14.17
N THR A 121 6.80 11.42 -14.99
CA THR A 121 5.56 11.42 -15.79
C THR A 121 4.72 10.20 -15.46
N ASP A 122 3.47 10.15 -15.94
CA ASP A 122 2.59 8.99 -15.80
C ASP A 122 3.15 7.72 -16.47
N ARG A 123 4.16 7.85 -17.34
CA ARG A 123 4.85 6.73 -18.01
C ARG A 123 6.10 6.25 -17.29
N GLN A 124 6.43 6.79 -16.10
CA GLN A 124 7.66 6.41 -15.39
C GLN A 124 7.73 4.92 -15.05
N TYR A 125 6.58 4.26 -14.87
CA TYR A 125 6.51 2.83 -14.54
C TYR A 125 7.23 1.96 -15.57
N LEU A 126 7.26 2.36 -16.85
CA LEU A 126 7.94 1.61 -17.92
C LEU A 126 9.46 1.52 -17.66
N VAL A 127 10.09 2.65 -17.36
CA VAL A 127 11.54 2.73 -17.14
C VAL A 127 11.94 2.30 -15.72
N HIS A 128 11.07 2.51 -14.74
CA HIS A 128 11.28 2.00 -13.38
C HIS A 128 11.21 0.47 -13.35
N ASN A 129 10.20 -0.14 -13.97
CA ASN A 129 10.09 -1.60 -14.06
C ASN A 129 11.24 -2.20 -14.86
N ALA A 130 11.61 -1.63 -16.01
CA ALA A 130 12.78 -2.09 -16.77
C ALA A 130 14.09 -2.04 -15.96
N THR A 131 14.23 -1.05 -15.07
CA THR A 131 15.37 -0.96 -14.14
C THR A 131 15.36 -2.12 -13.13
N ARG A 132 14.21 -2.37 -12.49
CA ARG A 132 14.05 -3.44 -11.50
C ARG A 132 14.22 -4.82 -12.14
N GLU A 133 13.60 -5.05 -13.30
CA GLU A 133 13.69 -6.33 -14.01
C GLU A 133 15.11 -6.61 -14.52
N LEU A 134 15.88 -5.59 -14.94
CA LEU A 134 17.31 -5.76 -15.19
C LEU A 134 18.05 -6.20 -13.92
N GLY A 135 17.73 -5.57 -12.78
CA GLY A 135 18.36 -5.88 -11.51
C GLY A 135 17.98 -7.22 -10.92
N ARG A 136 16.79 -7.74 -11.22
CA ARG A 136 16.30 -9.05 -10.77
C ARG A 136 17.25 -10.19 -11.15
N PHE A 137 17.92 -10.10 -12.30
CA PHE A 137 18.88 -11.11 -12.75
C PHE A 137 20.21 -11.13 -11.98
N LEU A 138 20.45 -10.18 -11.07
CA LEU A 138 21.59 -10.26 -10.13
C LEU A 138 21.54 -11.53 -9.27
N GLN A 139 20.35 -12.10 -9.04
CA GLN A 139 20.19 -13.32 -8.26
C GLN A 139 20.85 -14.56 -8.92
N HIS A 140 21.05 -14.52 -10.24
CA HIS A 140 21.67 -15.62 -10.99
C HIS A 140 23.17 -15.36 -11.17
N LYS A 141 24.00 -16.09 -10.43
CA LYS A 141 25.45 -15.85 -10.32
C LYS A 141 26.18 -15.82 -11.67
N ASP A 142 25.77 -16.65 -12.62
CA ASP A 142 26.33 -16.74 -13.97
C ASP A 142 25.98 -15.53 -14.85
N ILE A 143 24.85 -14.86 -14.58
CA ILE A 143 24.39 -13.67 -15.31
C ILE A 143 24.85 -12.39 -14.61
N ALA A 144 24.95 -12.39 -13.29
CA ALA A 144 25.24 -11.21 -12.46
C ALA A 144 26.48 -10.43 -12.91
N ALA A 145 27.55 -11.10 -13.33
CA ALA A 145 28.77 -10.45 -13.82
C ALA A 145 28.51 -9.49 -15.01
N THR A 146 27.56 -9.84 -15.88
CA THR A 146 27.14 -9.01 -17.02
C THR A 146 26.25 -7.84 -16.58
N ILE A 147 25.42 -8.05 -15.56
CA ILE A 147 24.45 -7.06 -15.06
C ILE A 147 25.10 -5.97 -14.22
N ARG A 148 26.08 -6.34 -13.39
CA ARG A 148 26.79 -5.43 -12.47
C ARG A 148 27.26 -4.12 -13.12
N PRO A 149 27.95 -4.09 -14.28
CA PRO A 149 28.31 -2.83 -14.93
C PRO A 149 27.12 -2.05 -15.46
N LEU A 150 26.06 -2.71 -15.94
CA LEU A 150 24.87 -2.05 -16.49
C LEU A 150 24.11 -1.30 -15.39
N LEU A 151 23.89 -1.93 -14.25
CA LEU A 151 23.24 -1.31 -13.09
C LEU A 151 24.10 -0.23 -12.44
N ALA A 152 25.43 -0.39 -12.41
CA ALA A 152 26.33 0.65 -11.91
C ALA A 152 26.25 1.92 -12.77
N ASP A 153 26.18 1.76 -14.10
CA ASP A 153 25.92 2.88 -15.01
C ASP A 153 24.54 3.52 -14.75
N LEU A 154 23.47 2.74 -14.57
CA LEU A 154 22.15 3.29 -14.22
C LEU A 154 22.16 4.06 -12.90
N ALA A 155 22.74 3.50 -11.84
CA ALA A 155 22.88 4.16 -10.55
C ALA A 155 23.66 5.48 -10.66
N SER A 156 24.71 5.53 -11.49
CA SER A 156 25.54 6.74 -11.65
C SER A 156 24.83 7.91 -12.33
N ARG A 157 23.69 7.67 -12.98
CA ARG A 157 22.90 8.68 -13.70
C ARG A 157 21.86 9.38 -12.83
N GLY A 158 21.51 8.76 -11.70
CA GLY A 158 20.52 9.29 -10.76
C GLY A 158 21.14 9.62 -9.41
N ASP A 159 20.31 10.15 -8.53
CA ASP A 159 20.61 10.36 -7.12
C ASP A 159 19.34 10.02 -6.32
N VAL A 160 19.42 9.97 -5.00
CA VAL A 160 18.29 9.67 -4.10
C VAL A 160 17.21 10.76 -4.08
N VAL A 161 17.47 11.92 -4.70
CA VAL A 161 16.54 13.05 -4.80
C VAL A 161 16.42 13.50 -6.26
N GLY A 162 15.33 14.21 -6.55
CA GLY A 162 15.06 14.75 -7.87
C GLY A 162 14.44 13.74 -8.83
N ARG A 163 14.28 14.14 -10.08
CA ARG A 163 13.44 13.43 -11.05
C ARG A 163 13.88 11.98 -11.31
N LEU A 164 15.18 11.68 -11.22
CA LEU A 164 15.71 10.33 -11.44
C LEU A 164 15.83 9.50 -10.16
N ALA A 165 15.24 9.94 -9.04
CA ALA A 165 15.27 9.15 -7.81
C ALA A 165 14.64 7.76 -7.93
N PRO A 166 13.51 7.55 -8.63
CA PRO A 166 12.97 6.21 -8.83
C PRO A 166 13.91 5.26 -9.58
N LEU A 167 14.79 5.78 -10.48
CA LEU A 167 15.85 4.99 -11.12
C LEU A 167 16.85 4.51 -10.07
N TRP A 168 17.39 5.45 -9.28
CA TRP A 168 18.42 5.16 -8.30
C TRP A 168 17.90 4.22 -7.20
N VAL A 169 16.69 4.47 -6.69
CA VAL A 169 16.04 3.64 -5.68
C VAL A 169 15.74 2.23 -6.22
N GLY A 170 15.26 2.11 -7.46
CA GLY A 170 15.06 0.80 -8.08
C GLY A 170 16.35 -0.02 -8.20
N VAL A 171 17.48 0.62 -8.52
CA VAL A 171 18.79 -0.07 -8.49
C VAL A 171 19.19 -0.43 -7.06
N ALA A 172 19.04 0.50 -6.10
CA ALA A 172 19.40 0.26 -4.70
C ALA A 172 18.62 -0.91 -4.09
N GLU A 173 17.32 -1.00 -4.35
CA GLU A 173 16.44 -2.09 -3.94
C GLU A 173 16.93 -3.44 -4.49
N MET A 174 17.15 -3.55 -5.81
CA MET A 174 17.60 -4.81 -6.41
C MET A 174 18.99 -5.22 -5.92
N VAL A 175 19.88 -4.25 -5.67
CA VAL A 175 21.21 -4.51 -5.13
C VAL A 175 21.16 -4.98 -3.67
N ASP A 176 20.34 -4.36 -2.82
CA ASP A 176 20.20 -4.79 -1.41
C ASP A 176 19.70 -6.24 -1.31
N TRP A 177 18.83 -6.64 -2.24
CA TRP A 177 18.31 -8.00 -2.31
C TRP A 177 19.27 -9.02 -2.89
N TYR A 178 19.85 -8.72 -4.06
CA TYR A 178 20.49 -9.72 -4.90
C TYR A 178 22.00 -9.58 -5.02
N ASP A 179 22.57 -8.44 -4.62
CA ASP A 179 24.01 -8.21 -4.73
C ASP A 179 24.58 -7.37 -3.58
N LYS A 180 24.02 -7.54 -2.36
CA LYS A 180 24.32 -6.71 -1.18
C LYS A 180 25.80 -6.61 -0.86
N ALA A 181 26.52 -7.72 -0.98
CA ALA A 181 27.97 -7.77 -0.75
C ALA A 181 28.77 -6.83 -1.69
N ASN A 182 28.19 -6.46 -2.83
CA ASN A 182 28.79 -5.58 -3.84
C ASN A 182 28.18 -4.18 -3.88
N CYS A 183 27.36 -3.80 -2.89
CA CYS A 183 26.67 -2.50 -2.83
C CYS A 183 27.59 -1.27 -3.05
N ARG A 184 28.88 -1.38 -2.70
CA ARG A 184 29.87 -0.29 -2.89
C ARG A 184 30.05 0.08 -4.35
N ARG A 185 29.93 -0.89 -5.26
CA ARG A 185 30.01 -0.68 -6.73
C ARG A 185 28.94 0.30 -7.23
N TYR A 186 27.79 0.30 -6.57
CA TYR A 186 26.61 1.08 -6.95
C TYR A 186 26.43 2.34 -6.11
N ARG A 187 27.20 2.47 -5.01
CA ARG A 187 27.06 3.51 -3.98
C ARG A 187 25.69 3.44 -3.28
N THR A 188 25.20 2.22 -3.02
CA THR A 188 23.86 1.96 -2.44
C THR A 188 23.90 1.28 -1.07
N CYS A 189 25.07 1.09 -0.45
CA CYS A 189 25.19 0.33 0.81
C CYS A 189 24.37 0.89 1.97
N ASP A 190 24.21 2.21 2.01
CA ASP A 190 23.51 2.95 3.06
C ASP A 190 22.21 3.58 2.53
N PHE A 191 21.61 3.00 1.48
CA PHE A 191 20.54 3.67 0.74
C PHE A 191 19.36 4.08 1.62
N ARG A 192 18.88 3.23 2.56
CA ARG A 192 17.80 3.57 3.50
C ARG A 192 18.14 4.80 4.34
N ALA A 193 19.33 4.84 4.93
CA ALA A 193 19.80 5.98 5.73
C ALA A 193 19.98 7.24 4.88
N THR A 194 20.40 7.08 3.63
CA THR A 194 20.55 8.18 2.67
C THR A 194 19.19 8.73 2.20
N ILE A 195 18.18 7.87 1.97
CA ILE A 195 16.80 8.28 1.72
C ILE A 195 16.26 9.02 2.94
N ASP A 196 16.32 8.45 4.15
CA ASP A 196 15.82 9.11 5.36
C ASP A 196 16.42 10.51 5.55
N ARG A 197 17.74 10.64 5.41
CA ARG A 197 18.45 11.91 5.63
C ARG A 197 18.13 12.96 4.57
N ARG A 198 17.97 12.57 3.30
CA ARG A 198 17.89 13.50 2.16
C ARG A 198 16.48 13.71 1.61
N VAL A 199 15.58 12.75 1.81
CA VAL A 199 14.19 12.82 1.38
C VAL A 199 13.33 13.28 2.56
N LEU A 200 13.36 12.58 3.69
CA LEU A 200 12.53 12.88 4.86
C LEU A 200 13.15 13.96 5.78
N THR A 201 13.34 15.15 5.22
CA THR A 201 14.11 16.24 5.86
C THR A 201 13.35 16.98 6.96
N VAL A 202 12.01 16.98 6.92
CA VAL A 202 11.18 17.65 7.93
C VAL A 202 10.98 16.70 9.10
N ARG A 203 11.35 17.16 10.31
CA ARG A 203 11.06 16.47 11.58
C ARG A 203 10.34 17.44 12.50
N HIS A 204 9.13 17.08 12.92
CA HIS A 204 8.27 17.92 13.75
C HIS A 204 7.64 17.09 14.87
N THR A 205 7.44 17.68 16.04
CA THR A 205 6.81 17.04 17.19
C THR A 205 5.54 17.81 17.51
N CYS A 206 4.39 17.15 17.37
CA CYS A 206 3.09 17.74 17.68
C CYS A 206 2.81 17.68 19.19
N SER A 207 3.13 16.54 19.81
CA SER A 207 2.95 16.25 21.24
C SER A 207 3.94 15.17 21.69
N SER A 208 3.86 14.73 22.95
CA SER A 208 4.62 13.57 23.44
C SER A 208 4.24 12.26 22.75
N THR A 209 3.03 12.16 22.18
CA THR A 209 2.48 10.95 21.56
C THR A 209 2.39 11.05 20.03
N LEU A 210 2.75 12.18 19.43
CA LEU A 210 2.59 12.39 17.99
C LEU A 210 3.75 13.18 17.40
N ARG A 211 4.37 12.58 16.37
CA ARG A 211 5.49 13.16 15.61
C ARG A 211 5.20 13.08 14.13
N ILE A 212 5.73 14.03 13.37
CA ILE A 212 5.66 14.05 11.90
C ILE A 212 7.09 14.01 11.35
N ARG A 213 7.32 13.08 10.44
CA ARG A 213 8.50 13.04 9.58
C ARG A 213 8.05 13.20 8.13
N ALA A 214 8.49 14.22 7.42
CA ALA A 214 7.97 14.49 6.08
C ALA A 214 9.05 14.84 5.08
N GLN A 215 8.76 14.59 3.80
CA GLN A 215 9.59 15.05 2.70
C GLN A 215 9.53 16.58 2.60
N GLN A 216 8.32 17.12 2.62
CA GLN A 216 8.04 18.54 2.62
C GLN A 216 6.68 18.77 3.27
N LEU A 217 6.63 19.70 4.22
CA LEU A 217 5.40 20.33 4.72
C LEU A 217 5.75 21.74 5.20
N THR A 218 4.93 22.71 4.86
CA THR A 218 5.06 24.07 5.39
C THR A 218 4.72 24.09 6.88
N ARG A 219 5.16 25.15 7.59
CA ARG A 219 4.79 25.32 9.01
C ARG A 219 3.27 25.37 9.23
N THR A 220 2.52 25.91 8.27
CA THR A 220 1.06 25.97 8.35
C THR A 220 0.43 24.59 8.18
N GLN A 221 0.87 23.82 7.18
CA GLN A 221 0.42 22.44 6.97
C GLN A 221 0.76 21.54 8.17
N LEU A 222 1.94 21.69 8.77
CA LEU A 222 2.32 20.98 10.00
C LEU A 222 1.36 21.29 11.16
N ARG A 223 1.07 22.59 11.42
CA ARG A 223 0.13 22.99 12.46
C ARG A 223 -1.29 22.47 12.19
N GLN A 224 -1.76 22.55 10.95
CA GLN A 224 -3.07 22.03 10.55
C GLN A 224 -3.17 20.52 10.76
N THR A 225 -2.12 19.78 10.37
CA THR A 225 -2.04 18.32 10.56
C THR A 225 -2.06 17.96 12.05
N CYS A 226 -1.20 18.57 12.87
CA CYS A 226 -1.17 18.32 14.32
C CYS A 226 -2.52 18.65 14.99
N ALA A 227 -3.17 19.76 14.60
CA ALA A 227 -4.46 20.15 15.17
C ALA A 227 -5.60 19.20 14.76
N SER A 228 -5.62 18.73 13.51
CA SER A 228 -6.59 17.74 13.03
C SER A 228 -6.46 16.43 13.82
N LEU A 229 -5.24 15.90 13.94
CA LEU A 229 -5.00 14.66 14.67
C LEU A 229 -5.34 14.79 16.16
N ALA A 230 -4.95 15.87 16.82
CA ALA A 230 -5.31 16.11 18.22
C ALA A 230 -6.83 16.27 18.43
N GLY A 231 -7.54 16.86 17.46
CA GLY A 231 -9.00 16.96 17.52
C GLY A 231 -9.70 15.62 17.29
N GLN A 232 -9.18 14.79 16.39
CA GLN A 232 -9.71 13.46 16.13
C GLN A 232 -9.45 12.51 17.30
N ASP A 233 -8.28 12.59 17.94
CA ASP A 233 -7.94 11.85 19.15
C ASP A 233 -9.02 12.03 20.23
N ALA A 234 -9.38 13.28 20.52
CA ALA A 234 -10.45 13.58 21.45
C ALA A 234 -11.83 13.10 20.96
N ALA A 235 -12.07 13.05 19.65
CA ALA A 235 -13.32 12.54 19.07
C ALA A 235 -13.43 11.01 19.19
N PHE A 236 -12.35 10.30 18.90
CA PHE A 236 -12.24 8.85 19.08
C PHE A 236 -12.62 8.46 20.51
N HIS A 237 -11.95 9.05 21.51
CA HIS A 237 -12.16 8.72 22.92
C HIS A 237 -13.61 8.95 23.38
N ARG A 238 -14.33 9.90 22.76
CA ARG A 238 -15.76 10.10 23.04
C ARG A 238 -16.66 9.04 22.40
N VAL A 239 -16.31 8.57 21.21
CA VAL A 239 -17.11 7.59 20.46
C VAL A 239 -16.82 6.16 20.95
N ALA A 240 -15.56 5.79 21.08
CA ALA A 240 -15.12 4.50 21.61
C ALA A 240 -15.43 4.35 23.10
N ASN A 241 -15.40 5.46 23.85
CA ASN A 241 -15.58 5.48 25.30
C ASN A 241 -14.65 4.46 25.99
N ASP A 242 -13.37 4.49 25.62
CA ASP A 242 -12.34 3.58 26.11
C ASP A 242 -11.85 3.95 27.53
N PRO A 243 -11.39 2.96 28.30
CA PRO A 243 -10.80 3.20 29.62
C PRO A 243 -9.29 3.54 29.57
N GLY A 244 -8.73 3.77 28.38
CA GLY A 244 -7.28 3.83 28.13
C GLY A 244 -6.77 2.63 27.32
N PRO A 245 -5.44 2.54 27.09
CA PRO A 245 -4.86 1.55 26.19
C PRO A 245 -5.19 0.12 26.61
N VAL A 246 -5.37 -0.77 25.63
CA VAL A 246 -5.60 -2.20 25.87
C VAL A 246 -4.41 -2.83 26.58
N ALA A 247 -4.66 -3.94 27.29
CA ALA A 247 -3.59 -4.66 27.96
C ALA A 247 -2.56 -5.17 26.95
N GLY A 248 -1.27 -4.96 27.25
CA GLY A 248 -0.19 -5.41 26.38
C GLY A 248 0.24 -4.40 25.29
N ASP A 249 -0.52 -3.32 25.07
CA ASP A 249 -0.08 -2.24 24.17
C ASP A 249 1.13 -1.50 24.76
N ASN A 250 2.28 -1.65 24.09
CA ASN A 250 3.53 -0.96 24.46
C ASN A 250 3.83 0.24 23.56
N ASN A 251 2.92 0.55 22.64
CA ASN A 251 3.04 1.73 21.83
C ASN A 251 2.93 2.97 22.74
N THR A 252 3.66 4.02 22.41
CA THR A 252 3.62 5.28 23.19
C THR A 252 3.52 6.51 22.31
N SER A 253 3.72 6.36 20.99
CA SER A 253 3.66 7.48 20.06
C SER A 253 3.47 7.03 18.63
N LEU A 254 2.70 7.79 17.86
CA LEU A 254 2.61 7.66 16.42
C LEU A 254 3.64 8.55 15.71
N GLU A 255 4.37 7.98 14.76
CA GLU A 255 5.13 8.74 13.76
C GLU A 255 4.35 8.77 12.43
N VAL A 256 3.87 9.95 12.05
CA VAL A 256 3.26 10.16 10.73
C VAL A 256 4.35 10.49 9.72
N VAL A 257 4.55 9.62 8.74
CA VAL A 257 5.51 9.79 7.66
C VAL A 257 4.80 10.29 6.40
N VAL A 258 5.16 11.47 5.90
CA VAL A 258 4.45 12.11 4.76
C VAL A 258 5.39 12.35 3.58
N PHE A 259 5.13 11.68 2.46
CA PHE A 259 5.79 11.96 1.18
C PHE A 259 5.06 13.08 0.43
N ASN A 260 5.79 13.80 -0.44
CA ASN A 260 5.28 14.99 -1.10
C ASN A 260 4.27 14.68 -2.21
N THR A 261 4.34 13.49 -2.81
CA THR A 261 3.43 13.05 -3.87
C THR A 261 3.16 11.56 -3.74
N SER A 262 2.08 11.08 -4.39
CA SER A 262 1.83 9.63 -4.51
C SER A 262 2.98 8.89 -5.24
N ASN A 263 3.70 9.59 -6.13
CA ASN A 263 4.87 9.04 -6.81
C ASN A 263 6.10 8.94 -5.90
N ASP A 264 6.32 9.91 -5.01
CA ASP A 264 7.38 9.83 -3.99
C ASP A 264 7.08 8.69 -3.00
N TYR A 265 5.83 8.53 -2.58
CA TYR A 265 5.40 7.40 -1.75
C TYR A 265 5.75 6.06 -2.40
N ARG A 266 5.33 5.86 -3.66
CA ARG A 266 5.69 4.67 -4.44
C ARG A 266 7.20 4.47 -4.59
N ALA A 267 7.96 5.53 -4.77
CA ALA A 267 9.40 5.45 -4.93
C ALA A 267 10.12 5.04 -3.62
N TYR A 268 9.74 5.58 -2.47
CA TYR A 268 10.53 5.47 -1.24
C TYR A 268 9.90 4.65 -0.13
N ALA A 269 8.57 4.64 0.01
CA ALA A 269 7.90 4.10 1.19
C ALA A 269 8.14 2.60 1.33
N GLY A 270 7.97 1.85 0.24
CA GLY A 270 8.20 0.41 0.21
C GLY A 270 9.62 0.06 0.65
N VAL A 271 10.65 0.73 0.10
CA VAL A 271 12.05 0.41 0.44
C VAL A 271 12.48 0.88 1.84
N LEU A 272 11.77 1.85 2.43
CA LEU A 272 12.07 2.39 3.76
C LEU A 272 11.37 1.62 4.89
N PHE A 273 10.10 1.27 4.68
CA PHE A 273 9.20 0.78 5.74
C PHE A 273 8.73 -0.65 5.54
N ASP A 274 9.15 -1.22 4.43
CA ASP A 274 8.82 -2.55 4.05
C ASP A 274 7.33 -2.85 3.76
N ILE A 275 6.66 -1.89 3.12
CA ILE A 275 5.23 -1.94 2.81
C ILE A 275 4.92 -2.11 1.31
N ASP A 276 3.71 -2.58 1.01
CA ASP A 276 3.08 -2.38 -0.31
C ASP A 276 2.73 -0.89 -0.48
N THR A 277 2.88 -0.37 -1.70
CA THR A 277 2.67 1.05 -2.03
C THR A 277 1.54 1.28 -3.03
N ASN A 278 0.74 0.26 -3.30
CA ASN A 278 -0.47 0.32 -4.12
C ASN A 278 -1.72 0.55 -3.25
N ASN A 279 -1.60 1.50 -2.33
CA ASN A 279 -2.63 1.92 -1.38
C ASN A 279 -2.53 3.43 -1.15
N GLY A 280 -3.52 3.99 -0.45
CA GLY A 280 -3.57 5.41 -0.10
C GLY A 280 -2.65 5.82 1.06
N GLY A 281 -1.90 4.87 1.61
CA GLY A 281 -1.19 4.98 2.87
C GLY A 281 -1.38 3.71 3.69
N MET A 282 -0.51 3.52 4.68
CA MET A 282 -0.54 2.32 5.51
C MET A 282 -0.17 2.63 6.96
N TYR A 283 -1.02 2.19 7.88
CA TYR A 283 -0.72 2.08 9.29
C TYR A 283 0.06 0.80 9.58
N LEU A 284 1.16 0.97 10.30
CA LEU A 284 1.97 -0.09 10.89
C LEU A 284 1.93 0.08 12.40
N GLU A 285 1.34 -0.89 13.08
CA GLU A 285 1.16 -0.92 14.54
C GLU A 285 2.48 -0.86 15.32
N GLY A 286 3.57 -1.29 14.67
CA GLY A 286 4.91 -1.29 15.21
C GLY A 286 5.33 -2.66 15.71
N ASP A 287 6.64 -2.85 15.85
CA ASP A 287 7.22 -4.06 16.41
C ASP A 287 7.19 -4.02 17.93
N PRO A 288 6.73 -5.08 18.61
CA PRO A 288 6.83 -5.19 20.06
C PRO A 288 8.23 -4.94 20.64
N ALA A 289 9.29 -5.11 19.83
CA ALA A 289 10.68 -4.86 20.22
C ALA A 289 11.18 -3.42 19.95
N LEU A 290 10.54 -2.67 19.05
CA LEU A 290 10.96 -1.30 18.66
C LEU A 290 9.92 -0.21 18.98
N ASN A 291 8.67 -0.60 19.31
CA ASN A 291 7.56 0.20 19.83
C ASN A 291 7.32 1.55 19.12
N GLN A 292 7.45 1.60 17.80
CA GLN A 292 7.14 2.80 17.01
C GLN A 292 6.08 2.48 15.96
N ALA A 293 4.83 2.80 16.29
CA ALA A 293 3.77 2.86 15.28
C ALA A 293 4.07 3.93 14.25
N ARG A 294 3.69 3.64 13.01
CA ARG A 294 3.83 4.58 11.89
C ARG A 294 2.57 4.61 11.06
N PHE A 295 2.15 5.80 10.69
CA PHE A 295 1.26 5.99 9.56
C PHE A 295 2.09 6.56 8.40
N ILE A 296 2.24 5.79 7.32
CA ILE A 296 3.02 6.19 6.15
C ILE A 296 2.06 6.62 5.04
N ALA A 297 2.21 7.85 4.56
CA ALA A 297 1.24 8.53 3.73
C ALA A 297 1.89 9.43 2.68
N HIS A 298 1.06 10.07 1.85
CA HIS A 298 1.48 11.17 0.99
C HIS A 298 0.47 12.31 0.95
N GLU A 299 0.93 13.48 0.53
CA GLU A 299 0.03 14.57 0.12
C GLU A 299 -0.86 14.12 -1.05
N ALA A 300 -2.13 14.52 -1.03
CA ALA A 300 -3.06 14.35 -2.12
C ALA A 300 -2.78 15.42 -3.20
N ASP A 301 -1.69 15.23 -3.94
CA ASP A 301 -1.12 16.19 -4.89
C ASP A 301 -2.00 16.51 -6.11
N TRP A 302 -3.12 15.79 -6.27
CA TRP A 302 -4.17 16.07 -7.24
C TRP A 302 -5.25 17.04 -6.73
N LEU A 303 -5.27 17.36 -5.44
CA LEU A 303 -6.22 18.32 -4.87
C LEU A 303 -5.64 19.74 -4.88
N PRO A 304 -6.48 20.77 -5.12
CA PRO A 304 -6.03 22.16 -5.08
C PRO A 304 -5.75 22.64 -3.64
N ALA A 305 -6.35 21.99 -2.65
CA ALA A 305 -6.14 22.25 -1.23
C ALA A 305 -5.25 21.17 -0.63
N PHE A 306 -4.40 21.56 0.32
CA PHE A 306 -3.56 20.63 1.05
C PHE A 306 -4.41 19.60 1.79
N ALA A 307 -4.12 18.32 1.55
CA ALA A 307 -4.59 17.21 2.35
C ALA A 307 -3.51 16.12 2.35
N ILE A 308 -3.34 15.45 3.48
CA ILE A 308 -2.64 14.16 3.51
C ILE A 308 -3.69 13.10 3.23
N TRP A 309 -3.46 12.29 2.20
CA TRP A 309 -4.43 11.31 1.75
C TRP A 309 -4.71 10.28 2.87
N ASN A 310 -6.00 10.01 3.13
CA ASN A 310 -6.48 9.10 4.18
C ASN A 310 -6.00 9.38 5.61
N LEU A 311 -5.52 10.59 5.91
CA LEU A 311 -4.94 10.94 7.21
C LEU A 311 -5.82 10.56 8.40
N ASN A 312 -7.07 11.01 8.38
CA ASN A 312 -7.98 10.79 9.50
C ASN A 312 -8.47 9.34 9.55
N HIS A 313 -8.63 8.67 8.41
CA HIS A 313 -8.97 7.25 8.38
C HIS A 313 -7.88 6.42 9.07
N GLU A 314 -6.62 6.60 8.67
CA GLU A 314 -5.48 5.84 9.19
C GLU A 314 -5.11 6.21 10.63
N TYR A 315 -5.40 7.44 11.06
CA TYR A 315 -5.28 7.79 12.47
C TYR A 315 -6.29 7.04 13.34
N THR A 316 -7.48 6.73 12.81
CA THR A 316 -8.43 5.87 13.53
C THR A 316 -7.87 4.47 13.73
N HIS A 317 -7.23 3.86 12.72
CA HIS A 317 -6.60 2.54 12.88
C HIS A 317 -5.55 2.52 14.01
N TYR A 318 -4.75 3.58 14.13
CA TYR A 318 -3.82 3.73 15.25
C TYR A 318 -4.53 3.77 16.61
N LEU A 319 -5.63 4.52 16.71
CA LEU A 319 -6.37 4.64 17.96
C LEU A 319 -7.14 3.35 18.28
N ASP A 320 -7.77 2.72 17.28
CA ASP A 320 -8.52 1.46 17.41
C ASP A 320 -7.58 0.33 17.88
N GLY A 321 -6.42 0.15 17.24
CA GLY A 321 -5.40 -0.81 17.68
C GLY A 321 -4.89 -0.54 19.10
N ARG A 322 -4.77 0.73 19.50
CA ARG A 322 -4.28 1.10 20.82
C ARG A 322 -5.32 0.92 21.94
N PHE A 323 -6.57 1.23 21.67
CA PHE A 323 -7.59 1.44 22.70
C PHE A 323 -8.75 0.46 22.65
N ASP A 324 -8.94 -0.24 21.53
CA ASP A 324 -10.10 -1.11 21.30
C ASP A 324 -9.73 -2.55 20.91
N LEU A 325 -8.64 -2.78 20.19
CA LEU A 325 -8.27 -4.10 19.67
C LEU A 325 -7.08 -4.72 20.44
N HIS A 326 -7.30 -5.84 21.12
CA HIS A 326 -6.25 -6.54 21.87
C HIS A 326 -5.34 -7.39 20.97
N GLY A 327 -4.02 -7.30 21.16
CA GLY A 327 -3.07 -8.13 20.44
C GLY A 327 -2.70 -7.53 19.09
N ASP A 328 -2.26 -8.36 18.15
CA ASP A 328 -1.83 -7.90 16.83
C ASP A 328 -2.91 -8.09 15.75
N PHE A 329 -2.61 -7.60 14.55
CA PHE A 329 -3.50 -7.75 13.40
C PHE A 329 -3.91 -9.21 13.10
N GLU A 330 -3.04 -10.20 13.32
CA GLU A 330 -3.39 -11.61 13.08
C GLU A 330 -4.41 -12.11 14.10
N GLU A 331 -4.24 -11.73 15.37
CA GLU A 331 -5.18 -12.03 16.44
C GLU A 331 -6.55 -11.39 16.19
N ASN A 332 -6.55 -10.10 15.81
CA ASN A 332 -7.75 -9.31 15.52
C ASN A 332 -8.57 -9.88 14.34
N MET A 333 -7.95 -10.69 13.47
CA MET A 333 -8.58 -11.28 12.28
C MET A 333 -9.02 -12.74 12.48
N THR A 334 -8.91 -13.30 13.69
CA THR A 334 -9.37 -14.66 14.02
C THR A 334 -10.88 -14.85 13.88
N THR A 335 -11.64 -13.76 13.94
CA THR A 335 -13.05 -13.68 13.54
C THR A 335 -13.24 -12.54 12.53
N PRO A 336 -14.35 -12.49 11.77
CA PRO A 336 -14.58 -11.39 10.84
C PRO A 336 -14.81 -10.05 11.56
N THR A 337 -13.76 -9.23 11.64
CA THR A 337 -13.75 -7.91 12.31
C THR A 337 -13.66 -6.75 11.32
N VAL A 338 -13.45 -7.01 10.02
CA VAL A 338 -13.21 -5.98 8.99
C VAL A 338 -14.35 -4.97 8.88
N TRP A 339 -15.60 -5.37 9.13
CA TRP A 339 -16.74 -4.45 9.16
C TRP A 339 -16.57 -3.34 10.20
N TRP A 340 -15.93 -3.66 11.34
CA TRP A 340 -15.60 -2.71 12.40
C TRP A 340 -14.34 -1.95 12.04
N VAL A 341 -13.23 -2.65 11.79
CA VAL A 341 -11.90 -2.02 11.57
C VAL A 341 -11.98 -0.94 10.48
N GLU A 342 -12.46 -1.30 9.29
CA GLU A 342 -12.56 -0.34 8.18
C GLU A 342 -13.78 0.57 8.31
N GLY A 343 -14.90 0.05 8.80
CA GLY A 343 -16.12 0.83 8.98
C GLY A 343 -16.00 1.93 10.01
N PHE A 344 -15.27 1.69 11.11
CA PHE A 344 -15.05 2.63 12.19
C PHE A 344 -14.04 3.69 11.79
N ALA A 345 -12.98 3.30 11.07
CA ALA A 345 -12.05 4.23 10.47
C ALA A 345 -12.75 5.22 9.52
N GLU A 346 -13.65 4.73 8.66
CA GLU A 346 -14.47 5.60 7.81
C GLU A 346 -15.45 6.44 8.63
N TYR A 347 -16.19 5.83 9.56
CA TYR A 347 -17.20 6.52 10.36
C TYR A 347 -16.62 7.69 11.14
N LEU A 348 -15.52 7.44 11.86
CA LEU A 348 -14.87 8.47 12.65
C LEU A 348 -14.24 9.54 11.75
N SER A 349 -13.58 9.15 10.65
CA SER A 349 -12.96 10.10 9.71
C SER A 349 -13.97 11.08 9.13
N TYR A 350 -15.09 10.58 8.59
CA TYR A 350 -16.13 11.43 7.98
C TYR A 350 -16.88 12.26 9.03
N THR A 351 -17.21 11.67 10.19
CA THR A 351 -17.93 12.38 11.25
C THR A 351 -17.07 13.48 11.87
N TYR A 352 -15.79 13.20 12.17
CA TYR A 352 -14.88 14.18 12.74
C TYR A 352 -14.64 15.38 11.81
N ARG A 353 -14.43 15.11 10.51
CA ARG A 353 -14.24 16.17 9.50
C ARG A 353 -15.55 16.87 9.13
N ASN A 354 -16.69 16.39 9.63
CA ASN A 354 -18.02 16.86 9.28
C ASN A 354 -18.24 16.83 7.76
N GLU A 355 -17.88 15.71 7.13
CA GLU A 355 -18.02 15.47 5.70
C GLU A 355 -19.09 14.41 5.42
N VAL A 356 -19.78 14.55 4.29
CA VAL A 356 -20.78 13.58 3.83
C VAL A 356 -20.09 12.51 3.00
N TYR A 357 -20.26 11.25 3.39
CA TYR A 357 -19.76 10.12 2.61
C TYR A 357 -20.74 9.74 1.48
N THR A 358 -20.75 10.53 0.41
CA THR A 358 -21.73 10.41 -0.68
C THR A 358 -21.79 9.01 -1.31
N ASP A 359 -20.64 8.35 -1.46
CA ASP A 359 -20.57 7.02 -2.07
C ASP A 359 -21.20 5.95 -1.16
N ALA A 360 -21.05 6.06 0.16
CA ALA A 360 -21.74 5.18 1.10
C ALA A 360 -23.25 5.41 1.06
N LEU A 361 -23.71 6.66 1.01
CA LEU A 361 -25.14 6.97 0.89
C LEU A 361 -25.73 6.49 -0.45
N ALA A 362 -24.94 6.49 -1.53
CA ALA A 362 -25.36 5.93 -2.81
C ALA A 362 -25.48 4.40 -2.76
N GLU A 363 -24.64 3.71 -2.00
CA GLU A 363 -24.79 2.27 -1.76
C GLU A 363 -25.99 1.97 -0.84
N ALA A 364 -26.26 2.80 0.18
CA ALA A 364 -27.40 2.67 1.07
C ALA A 364 -28.74 2.59 0.30
N LYS A 365 -28.92 3.42 -0.75
CA LYS A 365 -30.10 3.42 -1.64
C LYS A 365 -30.43 2.07 -2.26
N LYS A 366 -29.41 1.23 -2.43
CA LYS A 366 -29.57 -0.07 -3.09
C LYS A 366 -30.09 -1.13 -2.14
N GLN A 367 -29.97 -0.90 -0.83
CA GLN A 367 -30.39 -1.85 0.21
C GLN A 367 -29.85 -3.27 -0.04
N THR A 368 -28.62 -3.38 -0.55
CA THR A 368 -28.04 -4.64 -1.04
C THR A 368 -27.88 -5.68 0.06
N TYR A 369 -27.54 -5.25 1.28
CA TYR A 369 -27.17 -6.14 2.37
C TYR A 369 -28.01 -5.90 3.62
N ALA A 370 -28.39 -6.99 4.28
CA ALA A 370 -28.85 -6.96 5.67
C ALA A 370 -27.68 -6.64 6.60
N LEU A 371 -27.96 -6.06 7.77
CA LEU A 371 -26.92 -5.75 8.76
C LEU A 371 -26.20 -7.01 9.23
N SER A 372 -26.97 -8.06 9.53
CA SER A 372 -26.46 -9.37 9.97
C SER A 372 -25.42 -9.95 9.01
N ALA A 373 -25.62 -9.77 7.70
CA ALA A 373 -24.67 -10.22 6.71
C ALA A 373 -23.35 -9.46 6.79
N LEU A 374 -23.36 -8.17 7.14
CA LEU A 374 -22.17 -7.32 7.18
C LEU A 374 -21.16 -7.73 8.25
N PHE A 375 -21.60 -8.42 9.30
CA PHE A 375 -20.73 -8.98 10.31
C PHE A 375 -19.80 -10.09 9.79
N ASP A 376 -20.01 -10.58 8.56
CA ASP A 376 -19.15 -11.57 7.89
C ASP A 376 -18.17 -10.95 6.89
N THR A 377 -18.01 -9.63 6.92
CA THR A 377 -17.11 -8.93 6.01
C THR A 377 -15.65 -9.27 6.31
N THR A 378 -14.90 -9.54 5.23
CA THR A 378 -13.46 -9.84 5.21
C THR A 378 -12.80 -9.07 4.08
N TYR A 379 -11.47 -8.97 4.07
CA TYR A 379 -10.70 -8.33 3.00
C TYR A 379 -10.78 -9.03 1.62
N ASP A 380 -11.35 -10.25 1.55
CA ASP A 380 -11.62 -10.92 0.27
C ASP A 380 -12.82 -10.33 -0.48
N HIS A 381 -13.63 -9.52 0.20
CA HIS A 381 -14.77 -8.84 -0.41
C HIS A 381 -14.34 -7.60 -1.19
N ASP A 382 -15.25 -7.09 -2.03
CA ASP A 382 -14.99 -5.85 -2.78
C ASP A 382 -14.89 -4.61 -1.87
N THR A 383 -14.29 -3.54 -2.40
CA THR A 383 -14.06 -2.29 -1.66
C THR A 383 -15.35 -1.64 -1.16
N LYS A 384 -16.48 -1.78 -1.87
CA LYS A 384 -17.74 -1.21 -1.40
C LYS A 384 -18.25 -1.97 -0.19
N ARG A 385 -18.13 -3.30 -0.20
CA ARG A 385 -18.50 -4.16 0.91
C ARG A 385 -17.66 -3.87 2.14
N VAL A 386 -16.35 -3.66 1.97
CA VAL A 386 -15.42 -3.35 3.06
C VAL A 386 -15.65 -1.95 3.63
N TYR A 387 -15.56 -0.91 2.80
CA TYR A 387 -15.50 0.48 3.29
C TYR A 387 -16.88 1.14 3.36
N ASN A 388 -17.64 1.17 2.25
CA ASN A 388 -18.93 1.87 2.21
C ASN A 388 -19.97 1.21 3.12
N TRP A 389 -20.09 -0.13 3.04
CA TRP A 389 -21.05 -0.86 3.85
C TRP A 389 -20.55 -1.07 5.29
N GLY A 390 -19.24 -1.17 5.52
CA GLY A 390 -18.66 -1.10 6.86
C GLY A 390 -19.00 0.21 7.56
N TYR A 391 -18.79 1.35 6.88
CA TYR A 391 -19.18 2.68 7.37
C TYR A 391 -20.66 2.74 7.77
N LEU A 392 -21.55 2.23 6.90
CA LEU A 392 -22.99 2.25 7.18
C LEU A 392 -23.33 1.38 8.40
N ALA A 393 -22.75 0.17 8.51
CA ALA A 393 -22.98 -0.74 9.63
C ALA A 393 -22.53 -0.13 10.96
N VAL A 394 -21.31 0.40 11.01
CA VAL A 394 -20.77 1.05 12.21
C VAL A 394 -21.60 2.28 12.56
N ARG A 395 -21.90 3.14 11.58
CA ARG A 395 -22.71 4.34 11.80
C ARG A 395 -24.08 4.00 12.40
N TYR A 396 -24.78 3.00 11.85
CA TYR A 396 -26.07 2.57 12.37
C TYR A 396 -25.98 2.08 13.81
N LEU A 397 -25.01 1.20 14.11
CA LEU A 397 -24.84 0.66 15.46
C LEU A 397 -24.44 1.74 16.46
N VAL A 398 -23.54 2.65 16.11
CA VAL A 398 -23.15 3.77 16.98
C VAL A 398 -24.33 4.72 17.22
N GLU A 399 -25.13 5.05 16.19
CA GLU A 399 -26.24 5.99 16.32
C GLU A 399 -27.48 5.39 17.01
N LYS A 400 -27.77 4.10 16.79
CA LYS A 400 -29.04 3.47 17.21
C LYS A 400 -28.87 2.46 18.34
N HIS A 401 -27.71 1.81 18.44
CA HIS A 401 -27.45 0.71 19.37
C HIS A 401 -26.09 0.83 20.07
N PRO A 402 -25.77 1.98 20.71
CA PRO A 402 -24.45 2.20 21.31
C PRO A 402 -24.09 1.20 22.43
N GLU A 403 -25.09 0.63 23.11
CA GLU A 403 -24.93 -0.42 24.11
C GLU A 403 -24.34 -1.71 23.49
N ASP A 404 -24.77 -2.07 22.27
CA ASP A 404 -24.24 -3.23 21.54
C ASP A 404 -22.81 -2.98 21.06
N VAL A 405 -22.48 -1.75 20.64
CA VAL A 405 -21.10 -1.35 20.33
C VAL A 405 -20.22 -1.47 21.57
N ALA A 406 -20.68 -0.96 22.72
CA ALA A 406 -19.94 -1.04 23.97
C ALA A 406 -19.69 -2.51 24.41
N ALA A 407 -20.65 -3.41 24.20
CA ALA A 407 -20.48 -4.83 24.49
C ALA A 407 -19.42 -5.48 23.59
N VAL A 408 -19.48 -5.24 22.28
CA VAL A 408 -18.49 -5.76 21.31
C VAL A 408 -17.09 -5.22 21.62
N LEU A 409 -16.96 -3.92 21.91
CA LEU A 409 -15.68 -3.32 22.27
C LEU A 409 -15.13 -3.84 23.60
N ALA A 410 -15.99 -4.15 24.58
CA ALA A 410 -15.54 -4.75 25.84
C ALA A 410 -14.86 -6.10 25.61
N ASP A 411 -15.40 -6.91 24.69
CA ASP A 411 -14.83 -8.21 24.31
C ASP A 411 -13.54 -8.03 23.48
N TYR A 412 -13.51 -7.13 22.49
CA TYR A 412 -12.30 -6.84 21.69
C TYR A 412 -11.12 -6.38 22.57
N ARG A 413 -11.36 -5.50 23.55
CA ARG A 413 -10.31 -4.93 24.43
C ARG A 413 -9.61 -5.96 25.32
N VAL A 414 -10.22 -7.13 25.51
CA VAL A 414 -9.66 -8.23 26.32
C VAL A 414 -9.28 -9.45 25.48
N GLY A 415 -9.38 -9.36 24.16
CA GLY A 415 -9.07 -10.46 23.24
C GLY A 415 -10.12 -11.58 23.22
N ASP A 416 -11.35 -11.32 23.68
CA ASP A 416 -12.47 -12.28 23.58
C ASP A 416 -13.16 -12.18 22.21
N TRP A 417 -12.40 -12.48 21.15
CA TRP A 417 -12.89 -12.43 19.77
C TRP A 417 -14.09 -13.34 19.53
N ALA A 418 -14.13 -14.49 20.22
CA ALA A 418 -15.24 -15.43 20.16
C ALA A 418 -16.49 -14.87 20.84
N GLY A 419 -16.36 -14.26 22.01
CA GLY A 419 -17.44 -13.56 22.73
C GLY A 419 -18.05 -12.44 21.90
N ALA A 420 -17.21 -11.56 21.34
CA ALA A 420 -17.66 -10.48 20.47
C ALA A 420 -18.44 -11.03 19.25
N ARG A 421 -17.93 -12.10 18.65
CA ARG A 421 -18.57 -12.78 17.52
C ARG A 421 -19.91 -13.40 17.91
N ASP A 422 -20.02 -14.00 19.09
CA ASP A 422 -21.27 -14.56 19.61
C ASP A 422 -22.29 -13.44 19.89
N HIS A 423 -21.85 -12.28 20.40
CA HIS A 423 -22.70 -11.10 20.57
C HIS A 423 -23.27 -10.61 19.23
N LEU A 424 -22.40 -10.42 18.23
CA LEU A 424 -22.80 -9.99 16.89
C LEU A 424 -23.78 -10.99 16.22
N THR A 425 -23.48 -12.28 16.27
CA THR A 425 -24.23 -13.29 15.50
C THR A 425 -25.45 -13.86 16.21
N ARG A 426 -25.51 -13.81 17.55
CA ARG A 426 -26.59 -14.41 18.33
C ARG A 426 -27.41 -13.40 19.12
N MET A 427 -26.75 -12.44 19.77
CA MET A 427 -27.46 -11.43 20.57
C MET A 427 -28.13 -10.40 19.65
N ILE A 428 -27.35 -9.85 18.71
CA ILE A 428 -27.87 -9.03 17.61
C ILE A 428 -28.51 -9.94 16.56
N GLY A 429 -27.72 -10.84 15.95
CA GLY A 429 -28.19 -11.74 14.89
C GLY A 429 -28.94 -10.97 13.81
N THR A 430 -30.16 -11.38 13.49
CA THR A 430 -31.02 -10.71 12.50
C THR A 430 -32.00 -9.70 13.12
N ARG A 431 -31.91 -9.42 14.43
CA ARG A 431 -32.91 -8.62 15.16
C ARG A 431 -33.09 -7.23 14.58
N TYR A 432 -31.99 -6.64 14.11
CA TYR A 432 -31.97 -5.27 13.60
C TYR A 432 -32.12 -5.16 12.09
N ASP A 433 -32.19 -6.26 11.35
CA ASP A 433 -32.21 -6.21 9.88
C ASP A 433 -33.41 -5.41 9.34
N ALA A 434 -34.59 -5.54 9.95
CA ALA A 434 -35.78 -4.80 9.53
C ALA A 434 -35.65 -3.29 9.81
N ASP A 435 -35.15 -2.92 10.99
CA ASP A 435 -34.94 -1.51 11.38
C ASP A 435 -33.81 -0.87 10.57
N TRP A 436 -32.73 -1.62 10.32
CA TRP A 436 -31.62 -1.26 9.45
C TRP A 436 -32.10 -0.84 8.06
N TYR A 437 -33.00 -1.60 7.41
CA TYR A 437 -33.52 -1.22 6.10
C TYR A 437 -34.34 0.08 6.14
N GLY A 438 -35.07 0.31 7.23
CA GLY A 438 -35.75 1.58 7.50
C GLY A 438 -34.76 2.72 7.60
N TRP A 439 -33.74 2.58 8.44
CA TRP A 439 -32.67 3.57 8.61
C TRP A 439 -31.91 3.86 7.33
N LEU A 440 -31.60 2.84 6.50
CA LEU A 440 -30.97 3.03 5.20
C LEU A 440 -31.77 3.97 4.30
N THR A 441 -33.11 3.92 4.36
CA THR A 441 -33.99 4.82 3.58
C THR A 441 -33.95 6.25 4.12
N GLU A 442 -33.76 6.43 5.42
CA GLU A 442 -33.68 7.75 6.05
C GLU A 442 -32.37 8.48 5.74
N VAL A 443 -31.25 7.75 5.68
CA VAL A 443 -29.92 8.35 5.49
C VAL A 443 -29.51 8.53 4.03
N SER A 444 -30.20 7.84 3.12
CA SER A 444 -29.92 7.85 1.68
C SER A 444 -30.59 9.01 0.95
#